data_AF-A0A352VQR1-F1
#
_entry.id   AF-A0A352VQR1-F1
#
_cell.length_a   1.000
_cell.length_b   1.000
_cell.length_c   1.000
_cell.angle_alpha   90.00
_cell.angle_beta   90.00
_cell.angle_gamma   90.00
#
_symmetry.space_group_name_H-M   'P 1'
#
loop_
_entity.id
_entity.type
_entity.pdbx_description
1 polymer ?
#
loop_
_entity_poly.entity_id
_entity_poly.type
_entity_poly.pdbx_seq_one_letter_code
_entity_poly.pdbx_strand_id
1 'polypeptide(L)'
;MTLRRLVPAFVVAIALSACADSIPGPGTMTVTLKGPWVTEGAALISIFGDGITGLTQINSRVFGEHDADSFIVVVVAEPSAELTFGLQVLDTLAAFEAHVLQVAAPHDVLRPVLADYEVEIRR
;
A
#
# COMPACT_ATOMS: atom_id res chain seq x y z
N MET A 1 -33.35 -48.40 -28.47
CA MET A 1 -33.60 -47.68 -27.20
C MET A 1 -32.26 -47.56 -26.47
N THR A 2 -31.39 -46.59 -26.75
CA THR A 2 -31.36 -45.18 -26.26
C THR A 2 -31.48 -45.02 -24.74
N LEU A 3 -30.34 -44.86 -24.06
CA LEU A 3 -30.11 -43.89 -22.96
C LEU A 3 -28.59 -43.79 -22.73
N ARG A 4 -27.90 -42.84 -23.38
CA ARG A 4 -27.36 -41.59 -22.80
C ARG A 4 -26.39 -41.84 -21.64
N ARG A 5 -25.07 -41.81 -21.87
CA ARG A 5 -24.18 -40.61 -21.95
C ARG A 5 -24.17 -39.78 -20.65
N LEU A 6 -22.94 -39.53 -20.17
CA LEU A 6 -22.47 -38.38 -19.37
C LEU A 6 -22.59 -38.46 -17.83
N VAL A 7 -21.73 -39.23 -17.15
CA VAL A 7 -21.52 -39.05 -15.69
C VAL A 7 -20.07 -39.32 -15.24
N PRO A 8 -19.03 -38.72 -15.85
CA PRO A 8 -17.91 -38.33 -14.97
C PRO A 8 -17.32 -36.95 -15.26
N ALA A 9 -17.94 -36.12 -16.11
CA ALA A 9 -17.38 -34.81 -16.46
C ALA A 9 -17.68 -33.70 -15.44
N PHE A 10 -18.60 -33.91 -14.48
CA PHE A 10 -19.07 -32.82 -13.61
C PHE A 10 -18.17 -32.55 -12.38
N VAL A 11 -17.34 -33.51 -11.96
CA VAL A 11 -16.51 -33.35 -10.75
C VAL A 11 -15.24 -32.53 -11.01
N VAL A 12 -14.77 -32.45 -12.26
CA VAL A 12 -13.52 -31.71 -12.60
C VAL A 12 -13.78 -30.20 -12.77
N ALA A 13 -15.01 -29.76 -12.99
CA ALA A 13 -15.33 -28.36 -13.28
C ALA A 13 -15.38 -27.44 -12.04
N ILE A 14 -15.51 -27.99 -10.83
CA ILE A 14 -15.64 -27.18 -9.59
C ILE A 14 -14.28 -26.80 -8.99
N ALA A 15 -13.19 -27.46 -9.40
CA ALA A 15 -11.84 -27.18 -8.87
C ALA A 15 -11.17 -25.93 -9.49
N LEU A 16 -11.74 -25.35 -10.54
CA LEU A 16 -11.17 -24.19 -11.26
C LEU A 16 -11.91 -22.87 -11.00
N SER A 17 -13.00 -22.89 -10.22
CA SER A 17 -13.78 -21.68 -9.87
C SER A 17 -13.45 -21.11 -8.50
N ALA A 18 -12.46 -21.65 -7.79
CA ALA A 18 -11.83 -20.94 -6.68
C ALA A 18 -10.89 -19.88 -7.27
N CYS A 19 -11.47 -18.91 -7.97
CA CYS A 19 -10.87 -17.60 -8.12
C CYS A 19 -10.47 -17.18 -6.71
N ALA A 20 -9.19 -16.83 -6.56
CA ALA A 20 -8.56 -16.53 -5.30
C ALA A 20 -9.20 -15.27 -4.69
N ASP A 21 -10.32 -15.45 -3.99
CA ASP A 21 -10.84 -14.45 -3.06
C ASP A 21 -9.75 -14.26 -2.02
N SER A 22 -9.20 -13.06 -2.01
CA SER A 22 -8.04 -12.71 -1.21
C SER A 22 -8.38 -12.95 0.25
N ILE A 23 -7.64 -13.82 0.93
CA ILE A 23 -7.91 -14.10 2.34
C ILE A 23 -7.47 -12.87 3.16
N PRO A 24 -8.36 -12.28 4.00
CA PRO A 24 -7.98 -11.24 4.94
C PRO A 24 -6.95 -11.77 5.92
N GLY A 25 -6.03 -10.91 6.33
CA GLY A 25 -4.97 -11.32 7.25
C GLY A 25 -3.70 -10.48 7.14
N PRO A 26 -2.74 -10.77 8.03
CA PRO A 26 -1.58 -9.93 8.22
C PRO A 26 -0.67 -9.95 7.01
N GLY A 27 -0.06 -8.81 6.72
CA GLY A 27 0.85 -8.66 5.61
C GLY A 27 1.40 -7.25 5.47
N THR A 28 2.09 -7.03 4.36
CA THR A 28 2.67 -5.72 4.02
C THR A 28 1.93 -5.17 2.83
N MET A 29 1.42 -3.95 2.94
CA MET A 29 0.91 -3.17 1.81
C MET A 29 2.00 -2.21 1.34
N THR A 30 2.12 -1.99 0.04
CA THR A 30 3.03 -0.98 -0.53
C THR A 30 2.36 0.38 -0.49
N VAL A 31 3.04 1.37 0.07
CA VAL A 31 2.63 2.77 0.09
C VAL A 31 3.57 3.58 -0.77
N THR A 32 3.02 4.35 -1.70
CA THR A 32 3.77 5.16 -2.65
C THR A 32 3.22 6.57 -2.69
N LEU A 33 4.09 7.57 -2.53
CA LEU A 33 3.72 8.96 -2.77
C LEU A 33 3.69 9.21 -4.29
N LYS A 34 2.54 9.68 -4.78
CA LYS A 34 2.38 10.20 -6.14
C LYS A 34 2.39 11.72 -6.10
N GLY A 35 3.00 12.35 -7.09
CA GLY A 35 3.10 13.79 -7.18
C GLY A 35 3.48 14.28 -8.57
N PRO A 36 3.47 15.60 -8.79
CA PRO A 36 3.69 16.19 -10.11
C PRO A 36 5.15 16.20 -10.56
N TRP A 37 6.10 15.91 -9.67
CA TRP A 37 7.53 15.93 -9.99
C TRP A 37 8.10 14.52 -10.10
N VAL A 38 9.11 14.37 -10.96
CA VAL A 38 9.78 13.09 -11.21
C VAL A 38 10.55 12.60 -9.98
N THR A 39 11.09 13.51 -9.18
CA THR A 39 11.87 13.17 -7.98
C THR A 39 11.51 14.07 -6.81
N GLU A 40 11.34 13.44 -5.65
CA GLU A 40 11.20 14.08 -4.35
C GLU A 40 12.31 13.61 -3.42
N GLY A 41 12.63 14.42 -2.42
CA GLY A 41 13.65 14.13 -1.42
C GLY A 41 13.09 13.45 -0.18
N ALA A 42 11.94 13.91 0.32
CA ALA A 42 11.27 13.33 1.48
C ALA A 42 9.80 13.71 1.53
N ALA A 43 9.02 12.95 2.29
CA ALA A 43 7.66 13.32 2.65
C ALA A 43 7.31 12.93 4.09
N LEU A 44 6.43 13.73 4.69
CA LEU A 44 5.73 13.45 5.93
C LEU A 44 4.29 13.09 5.59
N ILE A 45 3.87 11.90 5.99
CA ILE A 45 2.55 11.34 5.69
C ILE A 45 1.89 10.92 7.01
N SER A 46 0.61 11.22 7.18
CA SER A 46 -0.21 10.67 8.27
C SER A 46 -1.13 9.60 7.70
N ILE A 47 -1.15 8.41 8.31
CA ILE A 47 -1.99 7.29 7.90
C ILE A 47 -3.00 7.00 9.01
N PHE A 48 -4.27 6.97 8.65
CA PHE A 48 -5.38 6.65 9.53
C PHE A 48 -5.90 5.25 9.20
N GLY A 49 -6.18 4.47 10.25
CA GLY A 49 -6.70 3.12 10.16
C GLY A 49 -6.11 2.22 11.23
N ASP A 50 -6.91 1.25 11.65
CA ASP A 50 -6.54 0.33 12.71
C ASP A 50 -5.60 -0.77 12.22
N GLY A 51 -4.90 -1.41 13.16
CA GLY A 51 -4.12 -2.62 12.88
C GLY A 51 -2.81 -2.38 12.14
N ILE A 52 -2.31 -1.13 12.09
CA ILE A 52 -0.94 -0.82 11.67
C ILE A 52 0.02 -1.33 12.75
N THR A 53 0.88 -2.26 12.37
CA THR A 53 1.84 -2.94 13.25
C THR A 53 3.27 -2.45 13.07
N GLY A 54 3.58 -1.79 11.95
CA GLY A 54 4.91 -1.28 11.70
C GLY A 54 5.14 -0.86 10.25
N LEU A 55 6.41 -0.65 9.93
CA LEU A 55 6.90 -0.24 8.62
C LEU A 55 8.05 -1.13 8.17
N THR A 56 8.18 -1.31 6.86
CA THR A 56 9.35 -1.93 6.23
C THR A 56 9.93 -1.04 5.15
N GLN A 57 11.26 -1.02 5.06
CA GLN A 57 11.96 -0.32 3.99
C GLN A 57 11.84 -1.12 2.70
N ILE A 58 11.50 -0.45 1.60
CA ILE A 58 11.53 -1.03 0.24
C ILE A 58 12.67 -0.37 -0.54
N ASN A 59 12.49 0.90 -0.95
CA ASN A 59 13.48 1.69 -1.68
C ASN A 59 13.68 3.10 -1.06
N SER A 60 13.24 3.27 0.18
CA SER A 60 13.33 4.54 0.90
C SER A 60 13.63 4.24 2.35
N ARG A 61 14.40 5.13 3.00
CA ARG A 61 14.50 5.11 4.45
C ARG A 61 13.18 5.58 5.02
N VAL A 62 12.59 4.77 5.87
CA VAL A 62 11.29 5.04 6.47
C VAL A 62 11.40 5.02 7.98
N PHE A 63 10.76 5.99 8.60
CA PHE A 63 10.61 6.12 10.04
C PHE A 63 9.14 6.36 10.32
N GLY A 64 8.64 5.85 11.44
CA GLY A 64 7.28 6.14 11.82
C GLY A 64 7.02 5.89 13.28
N GLU A 65 5.97 6.53 13.75
CA GLU A 65 5.55 6.53 15.13
C GLU A 65 4.02 6.60 15.17
N HIS A 66 3.44 5.92 16.16
CA HIS A 66 2.01 6.04 16.47
C HIS A 66 1.76 7.38 17.16
N ASP A 67 0.85 8.18 16.62
CA ASP A 67 0.40 9.46 17.18
C ASP A 67 -1.12 9.45 17.35
N ALA A 68 -1.56 9.14 18.57
CA ALA A 68 -2.96 9.03 18.98
C ALA A 68 -3.81 8.19 18.02
N ASP A 69 -4.45 8.85 17.05
CA ASP A 69 -5.41 8.27 16.10
C ASP A 69 -4.80 8.02 14.71
N SER A 70 -3.52 8.30 14.53
CA SER A 70 -2.82 8.16 13.24
C SER A 70 -1.42 7.57 13.40
N PHE A 71 -0.88 7.08 12.30
CA PHE A 71 0.51 6.65 12.19
C PHE A 71 1.27 7.66 11.35
N ILE A 72 2.19 8.40 11.96
CA ILE A 72 3.01 9.41 11.28
C ILE A 72 4.22 8.72 10.67
N VAL A 73 4.44 8.97 9.38
CA VAL A 73 5.52 8.37 8.59
C VAL A 73 6.37 9.46 7.97
N VAL A 74 7.68 9.37 8.19
CA VAL A 74 8.68 10.09 7.41
C VAL A 74 9.31 9.12 6.44
N VAL A 75 9.20 9.42 5.15
CA VAL A 75 9.86 8.67 4.08
C VAL A 75 10.91 9.56 3.42
N VAL A 76 12.14 9.08 3.34
CA VAL A 76 13.28 9.79 2.75
C VAL A 76 13.77 9.00 1.54
N ALA A 77 13.86 9.66 0.40
CA ALA A 77 14.30 9.06 -0.84
C ALA A 77 15.72 8.53 -0.71
N GLU A 78 15.94 7.31 -1.20
CA GLU A 78 17.25 6.90 -1.66
C GLU A 78 17.48 7.44 -3.09
N PRO A 79 18.74 7.61 -3.54
CA PRO A 79 19.03 8.26 -4.81
C PRO A 79 18.22 7.68 -5.99
N SER A 80 17.46 8.55 -6.68
CA SER A 80 16.62 8.21 -7.84
C SER A 80 15.46 7.23 -7.58
N ALA A 81 15.01 7.09 -6.33
CA ALA A 81 13.86 6.26 -5.98
C ALA A 81 12.58 7.09 -5.81
N GLU A 82 11.45 6.50 -6.23
CA GLU A 82 10.13 6.96 -5.81
C GLU A 82 9.98 6.74 -4.29
N LEU A 83 9.32 7.67 -3.60
CA LEU A 83 9.10 7.56 -2.15
C LEU A 83 8.11 6.42 -1.87
N THR A 84 8.67 5.24 -1.56
CA THR A 84 7.94 3.98 -1.40
C THR A 84 8.42 3.22 -0.19
N PHE A 85 7.47 2.77 0.63
CA PHE A 85 7.72 1.94 1.81
C PHE A 85 6.61 0.90 1.97
N GLY A 86 6.82 -0.09 2.83
CA GLY A 86 5.79 -1.06 3.18
C GLY A 86 5.13 -0.72 4.50
N LEU A 87 3.80 -0.75 4.53
CA LEU A 87 2.96 -0.63 5.71
C LEU A 87 2.60 -2.04 6.19
N GLN A 88 3.03 -2.41 7.39
CA GLN A 88 2.71 -3.71 7.98
C GLN A 88 1.39 -3.63 8.72
N VAL A 89 0.44 -4.50 8.36
CA VAL A 89 -0.94 -4.46 8.86
C VAL A 89 -1.41 -5.83 9.32
N LEU A 90 -2.36 -5.86 10.26
CA LEU A 90 -3.03 -7.09 10.71
C LEU A 90 -4.02 -7.63 9.67
N ASP A 91 -4.54 -6.76 8.80
CA ASP A 91 -5.43 -7.14 7.70
C ASP A 91 -5.11 -6.34 6.43
N THR A 92 -4.61 -7.02 5.40
CA THR A 92 -4.32 -6.45 4.08
C THR A 92 -5.57 -6.08 3.26
N LEU A 93 -6.77 -6.36 3.78
CA LEU A 93 -8.04 -5.89 3.21
C LEU A 93 -8.64 -4.70 3.96
N ALA A 94 -8.02 -4.24 5.05
CA ALA A 94 -8.46 -3.06 5.77
C ALA A 94 -8.30 -1.80 4.89
N ALA A 95 -9.22 -0.86 5.05
CA ALA A 95 -9.14 0.44 4.41
C ALA A 95 -8.29 1.38 5.26
N PHE A 96 -7.39 2.12 4.60
CA PHE A 96 -6.56 3.13 5.22
C PHE A 96 -6.75 4.45 4.47
N GLU A 97 -6.80 5.54 5.23
CA GLU A 97 -6.78 6.90 4.68
C GLU A 97 -5.40 7.49 4.93
N ALA A 98 -4.85 8.25 3.98
CA ALA A 98 -3.54 8.85 4.13
C ALA A 98 -3.53 10.29 3.63
N HIS A 99 -2.87 11.16 4.39
CA HIS A 99 -2.72 12.57 4.07
C HIS A 99 -1.24 12.94 3.98
N VAL A 100 -0.90 13.67 2.93
CA VAL A 100 0.42 14.27 2.78
C VAL A 100 0.47 15.55 3.59
N LEU A 101 1.32 15.58 4.62
CA LEU A 101 1.48 16.74 5.50
C LEU A 101 2.58 17.67 5.00
N GLN A 102 3.64 17.12 4.40
CA GLN A 102 4.77 17.88 3.89
C GLN A 102 5.52 17.07 2.83
N VAL A 103 6.07 17.75 1.82
CA VAL A 103 6.98 17.17 0.84
C VAL A 103 8.19 18.09 0.69
N ALA A 104 9.37 17.50 0.58
CA ALA A 104 10.61 18.20 0.29
C ALA A 104 11.20 17.70 -1.03
N ALA A 105 11.71 18.61 -1.85
CA ALA A 105 12.52 18.30 -3.02
C ALA A 105 13.88 17.68 -2.61
N PRO A 106 14.64 17.06 -3.54
CA PRO A 106 15.95 16.43 -3.25
C PRO A 106 17.05 17.32 -2.63
N HIS A 107 16.81 18.62 -2.49
CA HIS A 107 17.73 19.59 -1.89
C HIS A 107 17.14 20.25 -0.64
N ASP A 108 16.28 19.53 0.08
CA ASP A 108 15.65 19.94 1.34
C ASP A 108 14.80 21.21 1.24
N VAL A 109 14.28 21.50 0.04
CA VAL A 109 13.36 22.61 -0.21
C VAL A 109 11.92 22.11 -0.12
N LEU A 110 11.14 22.70 0.79
CA LEU A 110 9.74 22.33 0.95
C LEU A 110 8.90 22.71 -0.28
N ARG A 111 7.99 21.81 -0.65
CA ARG A 111 6.98 22.05 -1.67
C ARG A 111 5.89 22.94 -1.08
N PRO A 112 5.59 24.10 -1.69
CA PRO A 112 4.63 25.05 -1.13
C PRO A 112 3.17 24.65 -1.37
N VAL A 113 2.93 23.76 -2.33
CA VAL A 113 1.58 23.30 -2.72
C VAL A 113 1.58 21.78 -2.68
N LEU A 114 0.62 21.21 -1.94
CA LEU A 114 0.48 19.77 -1.76
C LEU A 114 -0.74 19.18 -2.47
N ALA A 115 -1.58 20.01 -3.09
CA ALA A 115 -2.86 19.59 -3.67
C ALA A 115 -2.76 18.56 -4.80
N ASP A 116 -1.59 18.48 -5.44
CA ASP A 116 -1.32 17.53 -6.53
C ASP A 116 -0.60 16.26 -6.04
N TYR A 117 -0.44 16.09 -4.71
CA TYR A 117 0.15 14.88 -4.13
C TYR A 117 -0.92 13.95 -3.58
N GLU A 118 -0.73 12.67 -3.81
CA GLU A 118 -1.61 11.60 -3.36
C GLU A 118 -0.79 10.47 -2.76
N VAL A 119 -1.40 9.73 -1.84
CA VAL A 119 -0.80 8.51 -1.30
C VAL A 119 -1.54 7.32 -1.85
N GLU A 120 -0.82 6.51 -2.61
CA GLU A 120 -1.34 5.26 -3.15
C GLU A 120 -0.97 4.10 -2.22
N ILE A 121 -1.96 3.32 -1.80
CA ILE A 121 -1.79 2.14 -0.93
C ILE A 121 -2.27 0.91 -1.70
N ARG A 122 -1.37 -0.05 -1.94
CA ARG A 122 -1.63 -1.28 -2.69
C ARG A 122 -1.21 -2.52 -1.89
N ARG A 123 -1.88 -3.64 -2.13
CA ARG A 123 -1.47 -4.96 -1.61
C ARG A 123 -0.36 -5.57 -2.45
#